data_AF-A0ABD5U9R1-F1
#
_entry.id   AF-A0ABD5U9R1-F1
#
_cell.length_a   1.000
_cell.length_b   1.000
_cell.length_c   1.000
_cell.angle_alpha   90.00
_cell.angle_beta   90.00
_cell.angle_gamma   90.00
#
_symmetry.space_group_name_H-M   'P 1'
#
loop_
_entity.id
_entity.type
_entity.pdbx_description
1 polymer ?
#
loop_
_entity_poly.entity_id
_entity_poly.type
_entity_poly.pdbx_seq_one_letter_code
_entity_poly.pdbx_strand_id
1 'polypeptide(L)' 'MTQSHGTADLLTERQREFVLEAVDRGYYDSPRGCTLTDLAETFGVNRSAASGVLRRAERRIIEGFVETERVTD' A
#
# COMPACT_ATOMS: atom_id res chain seq x y z
N MET A 1 17.03 7.27 22.74
CA MET A 1 16.51 7.97 21.56
C MET A 1 15.46 7.09 20.92
N THR A 2 14.19 7.28 21.28
CA THR A 2 13.09 6.54 20.65
C THR A 2 12.83 7.23 19.31
N GLN A 3 13.43 6.72 18.23
CA GLN A 3 13.09 7.21 16.90
C GLN A 3 11.70 6.68 16.56
N SER A 4 10.70 7.55 16.65
CA SER A 4 9.46 7.40 15.90
C SER A 4 9.82 7.41 14.42
N HIS A 5 10.16 6.26 13.83
CA HIS A 5 10.19 6.12 12.38
C HIS A 5 8.76 6.30 11.94
N GLY A 6 8.44 7.50 11.41
CA GLY A 6 7.12 7.76 10.86
C GLY A 6 6.79 6.66 9.85
N THR A 7 5.50 6.31 9.76
CA THR A 7 4.96 5.36 8.75
C THR A 7 5.44 5.66 7.33
N ALA A 8 5.96 6.87 7.09
CA ALA A 8 6.63 7.28 5.88
C ALA A 8 7.77 6.35 5.41
N ASP A 9 8.60 5.81 6.29
CA ASP A 9 9.75 4.96 5.88
C ASP A 9 9.36 3.50 5.66
N LEU A 10 8.09 3.15 5.88
CA LEU A 10 7.61 1.77 5.84
C LEU A 10 7.60 1.19 4.42
N LEU A 11 7.34 2.02 3.40
CA LEU A 11 7.17 1.58 2.02
C LEU A 11 8.32 2.06 1.15
N THR A 12 8.71 1.22 0.18
CA THR A 12 9.53 1.70 -0.94
C THR A 12 8.73 2.75 -1.72
N GLU A 13 9.38 3.71 -2.37
CA GLU A 13 8.73 4.73 -3.22
C GLU A 13 7.68 4.13 -4.15
N ARG A 14 8.04 3.08 -4.90
CA ARG A 14 7.13 2.35 -5.78
C ARG A 14 5.89 1.76 -5.11
N GLN A 15 6.01 1.31 -3.86
CA GLN A 15 4.89 0.72 -3.10
C GLN A 15 3.98 1.82 -2.57
N ARG A 16 4.58 2.93 -2.11
CA ARG A 16 3.84 4.12 -1.68
C ARG A 16 3.02 4.70 -2.83
N GLU A 17 3.65 4.92 -3.99
CA GLU A 17 2.94 5.39 -5.20
C GLU A 17 1.75 4.50 -5.54
N PHE A 18 1.94 3.17 -5.55
CA PHE A 18 0.88 2.21 -5.86
C PHE A 18 -0.28 2.27 -4.88
N VAL A 19 0.00 2.39 -3.58
CA VAL A 19 -1.04 2.45 -2.55
C VAL A 19 -1.78 3.78 -2.60
N LEU A 20 -1.08 4.89 -2.78
CA LEU A 20 -1.70 6.22 -2.93
C LEU A 20 -2.66 6.24 -4.11
N GLU A 21 -2.19 5.80 -5.29
CA GLU A 21 -3.02 5.73 -6.49
C GLU A 21 -4.23 4.79 -6.30
N ALA A 22 -4.04 3.65 -5.62
CA ALA A 22 -5.13 2.73 -5.32
C ALA A 22 -6.19 3.36 -4.42
N VAL A 23 -5.79 4.11 -3.39
CA VAL A 23 -6.72 4.83 -2.51
C VAL A 23 -7.41 5.95 -3.27
N ASP A 24 -6.67 6.79 -3.98
CA ASP A 24 -7.20 7.95 -4.70
C ASP A 24 -8.21 7.56 -5.79
N ARG A 25 -8.04 6.37 -6.39
CA ARG A 25 -8.97 5.82 -7.40
C ARG A 25 -10.06 4.93 -6.81
N GLY A 26 -10.14 4.81 -5.49
CA GLY A 26 -11.19 4.05 -4.81
C GLY A 26 -11.08 2.53 -4.97
N TYR A 27 -9.87 1.98 -5.13
CA TYR A 27 -9.65 0.53 -5.22
C TYR A 27 -10.19 -0.22 -4.00
N TYR A 28 -10.10 0.41 -2.82
CA TYR A 28 -10.56 -0.14 -1.54
C TYR A 28 -11.98 0.28 -1.16
N ASP A 29 -12.65 1.08 -1.98
CA ASP A 29 -14.00 1.57 -1.70
C ASP A 29 -15.05 0.47 -1.90
N SER A 30 -16.24 0.72 -1.35
CA SER A 30 -17.42 -0.11 -1.56
C SER A 30 -18.61 0.76 -1.99
N PRO A 31 -19.01 0.75 -3.28
CA PRO A 31 -18.42 -0.01 -4.40
C PRO A 31 -17.03 0.48 -4.80
N ARG A 32 -16.22 -0.38 -5.43
CA ARG A 32 -14.87 -0.02 -5.89
C ARG A 32 -14.92 1.01 -7.01
N GLY A 33 -14.07 2.03 -6.93
CA GLY A 33 -13.85 3.02 -7.98
C GLY A 33 -12.92 2.57 -9.11
N CYS A 34 -12.03 1.59 -8.84
CA CYS A 34 -11.16 1.00 -9.86
C CYS A 34 -10.83 -0.48 -9.58
N THR A 35 -10.30 -1.15 -10.59
CA THR A 35 -9.81 -2.53 -10.54
C THR A 35 -8.28 -2.59 -10.50
N LEU A 36 -7.75 -3.76 -10.15
CA LEU A 36 -6.31 -4.01 -10.21
C LEU A 36 -5.76 -3.92 -11.64
N THR A 37 -6.60 -4.20 -12.64
CA THR A 37 -6.24 -4.05 -14.06
C THR A 37 -6.05 -2.58 -14.40
N ASP A 38 -6.95 -1.70 -13.97
CA ASP A 38 -6.85 -0.26 -14.20
C ASP A 38 -5.60 0.34 -13.54
N LEU A 39 -5.22 -0.17 -12.37
CA LEU A 39 -3.95 0.20 -11.72
C LEU A 39 -2.75 -0.31 -12.52
N ALA A 40 -2.79 -1.56 -13.00
CA ALA A 40 -1.71 -2.12 -13.81
C ALA A 40 -1.46 -1.29 -15.07
N GLU A 41 -2.52 -0.84 -15.73
CA GLU A 41 -2.49 0.05 -16.89
C GLU A 41 -1.87 1.41 -16.56
N THR A 42 -2.31 2.07 -15.48
CA THR A 42 -1.73 3.35 -15.02
C THR A 42 -0.22 3.28 -14.80
N PHE A 43 0.25 2.17 -14.25
CA PHE A 43 1.66 1.99 -13.92
C PHE A 43 2.50 1.35 -15.03
N GLY A 44 1.90 1.03 -16.19
CA GLY A 44 2.58 0.40 -17.31
C GLY A 44 3.14 -0.99 -16.99
N VAL A 45 2.46 -1.75 -16.12
CA VAL A 45 2.88 -3.08 -15.68
C VAL A 45 1.81 -4.13 -15.98
N ASN A 46 2.19 -5.41 -15.98
CA ASN A 46 1.19 -6.47 -16.05
C ASN A 46 0.44 -6.63 -14.70
N ARG A 47 -0.75 -7.23 -14.75
CA ARG A 47 -1.61 -7.44 -13.59
C ARG A 47 -0.95 -8.24 -12.45
N SER A 48 -0.07 -9.20 -12.78
CA SER A 48 0.65 -10.00 -11.77
C SER A 48 1.68 -9.13 -11.02
N ALA A 49 2.39 -8.28 -11.72
CA ALA A 49 3.32 -7.32 -11.13
C ALA A 49 2.59 -6.30 -10.24
N ALA A 50 1.46 -5.75 -10.71
CA ALA A 50 0.61 -4.87 -9.91
C ALA A 50 0.13 -5.56 -8.61
N SER A 51 -0.38 -6.79 -8.71
CA SER A 51 -0.77 -7.60 -7.55
C SER A 51 0.39 -7.79 -6.56
N GLY A 52 1.57 -8.11 -7.07
CA GLY A 52 2.77 -8.31 -6.27
C GLY A 52 3.22 -7.04 -5.54
N VAL A 53 3.16 -5.88 -6.20
CA VAL A 53 3.49 -4.59 -5.56
C VAL A 53 2.48 -4.28 -4.45
N LEU A 54 1.18 -4.33 -4.77
CA LEU A 54 0.13 -4.00 -3.81
C LEU A 54 0.17 -4.93 -2.59
N ARG A 55 0.27 -6.25 -2.79
CA ARG A 55 0.38 -7.23 -1.70
C ARG A 55 1.60 -6.98 -0.80
N ARG A 56 2.75 -6.60 -1.37
CA ARG A 56 3.95 -6.30 -0.58
C ARG A 56 3.81 -4.99 0.18
N ALA A 57 3.11 -4.01 -0.37
CA ALA A 57 2.82 -2.75 0.29
C ALA A 57 1.83 -2.95 1.46
N GLU A 58 0.69 -3.58 1.19
CA GLU A 58 -0.33 -3.96 2.19
C GLU A 58 0.28 -4.74 3.35
N ARG A 59 1.12 -5.75 3.06
CA ARG A 59 1.82 -6.52 4.09
C ARG A 59 2.62 -5.63 5.04
N ARG A 60 3.44 -4.72 4.49
CA ARG A 60 4.27 -3.83 5.30
C ARG A 60 3.42 -2.89 6.14
N ILE A 61 2.35 -2.34 5.55
CA ILE A 61 1.38 -1.48 6.26
C ILE A 61 0.77 -2.22 7.45
N ILE A 62 0.27 -3.45 7.24
CA ILE A 62 -0.37 -4.26 8.28
C ILE A 62 0.64 -4.63 9.37
N GLU A 63 1.85 -5.09 9.01
CA GLU A 63 2.90 -5.43 9.97
C GLU A 63 3.31 -4.21 10.80
N GLY A 64 3.48 -3.04 10.18
CA GLY A 64 3.80 -1.79 10.87
C GLY A 64 2.68 -1.28 11.78
N PHE A 65 1.42 -1.43 11.36
CA PHE A 65 0.27 -1.13 12.20
C PHE A 65 0.23 -2.03 13.43
N VAL A 66 0.36 -3.36 13.26
CA VAL A 66 0.35 -4.32 14.38
C VAL A 66 1.49 -4.06 15.35
N GLU A 67 2.68 -3.73 14.86
CA GLU A 67 3.81 -3.37 15.73
C GLU A 67 3.50 -2.12 16.56
N THR A 68 2.89 -1.10 15.94
CA THR A 68 2.50 0.14 16.64
C THR A 68 1.48 -0.12 17.75
N GLU A 69 0.47 -0.96 17.48
CA GLU A 69 -0.53 -1.33 18.48
C GLU A 69 0.06 -2.16 19.63
N ARG A 70 1.00 -3.07 19.35
CA ARG A 70 1.66 -3.91 20.37
C ARG A 70 2.58 -3.13 21.31
N VAL A 71 3.14 -2.00 20.86
CA VAL A 71 3.98 -1.12 21.68
C VAL A 71 3.14 -0.25 22.61
N THR A 72 1.83 -0.14 22.35
CA THR A 72 0.90 0.69 23.13
C THR A 72 0.21 -0.09 24.27
N ASP A 73 0.43 -1.41 24.34
CA ASP A 73 0.01 -2.32 25.43
C ASP A 73 1.14 -2.46 26.48
#